data_AF-A0A819N7U3-F1
#
_entry.id   AF-A0A819N7U3-F1
#
_cell.length_a   1.000
_cell.length_b   1.000
_cell.length_c   1.000
_cell.angle_alpha   90.00
_cell.angle_beta   90.00
_cell.angle_gamma   90.00
#
_symmetry.space_group_name_H-M   'P 1'
#
loop_
_entity.id
_entity.type
_entity.pdbx_description
1 polymer ?
#
loop_
_entity_poly.entity_id
_entity_poly.type
_entity_poly.pdbx_seq_one_letter_code
_entity_poly.pdbx_strand_id
1 'polypeptide(L)'
;MSQPCAIKTYKRTSRTFCRCCCNQNICRDHFVEHDDLLNSHLNPLTDEINALSDRLAAISLDNITDDSCEKLNQWRINYHKIIDLF
;
A
#
# COMPACT_ATOMS: atom_id res chain seq x y z
N MET A 1 26.06 -33.65 -12.59
CA MET A 1 26.88 -33.27 -11.42
C MET A 1 26.10 -32.23 -10.64
N SER A 2 25.89 -32.46 -9.35
CA SER A 2 25.00 -31.64 -8.54
C SER A 2 25.80 -30.59 -7.76
N GLN A 3 25.60 -29.30 -8.04
CA GLN A 3 26.38 -28.25 -7.41
C GLN A 3 25.87 -27.94 -5.98
N PRO A 4 26.76 -27.64 -5.03
CA PRO A 4 26.38 -27.21 -3.69
C PRO A 4 25.73 -25.82 -3.73
N CYS A 5 24.91 -25.51 -2.73
CA CYS A 5 24.37 -24.17 -2.54
C CYS A 5 25.51 -23.14 -2.37
N ALA A 6 25.28 -21.92 -2.88
CA ALA A 6 26.13 -20.75 -2.69
C ALA A 6 26.54 -20.50 -1.22
N ILE A 7 25.62 -20.78 -0.29
CA ILE A 7 25.82 -20.53 1.13
C ILE A 7 26.46 -21.76 1.77
N LYS A 8 27.67 -21.59 2.32
CA LYS A 8 28.49 -22.66 2.94
C LYS A 8 27.82 -23.37 4.13
N THR A 9 26.85 -22.75 4.79
CA THR A 9 26.10 -23.35 5.90
C THR A 9 25.10 -24.40 5.44
N TYR A 10 24.58 -24.29 4.21
CA TYR A 10 23.64 -25.24 3.65
C TYR A 10 24.37 -26.34 2.88
N LYS A 11 24.61 -27.49 3.54
CA LYS A 11 25.20 -28.72 2.93
C LYS A 11 24.29 -29.39 1.88
N ARG A 12 23.13 -28.80 1.55
CA ARG A 12 22.14 -29.38 0.66
C ARG A 12 22.48 -29.13 -0.80
N THR A 13 22.17 -30.12 -1.62
CA THR A 13 22.28 -30.04 -3.07
C THR A 13 21.37 -28.93 -3.59
N SER A 14 21.92 -28.04 -4.43
CA SER A 14 21.12 -27.00 -5.05
C SER A 14 20.03 -27.60 -5.95
N ARG A 15 18.87 -26.94 -6.00
CA ARG A 15 17.73 -27.37 -6.82
C ARG A 15 17.29 -26.32 -7.83
N THR A 16 17.69 -25.06 -7.63
CA THR A 16 17.25 -23.93 -8.45
C THR A 16 18.39 -22.94 -8.59
N PHE A 17 18.53 -22.30 -9.75
CA PHE A 17 19.51 -21.22 -9.96
C PHE A 17 18.82 -19.87 -9.76
N CYS A 18 19.30 -19.06 -8.81
CA CYS A 18 18.82 -17.70 -8.63
C CYS A 18 19.63 -16.74 -9.49
N ARG A 19 19.03 -16.24 -10.57
CA ARG A 19 19.67 -15.27 -11.46
C ARG A 19 19.56 -13.83 -10.96
N CYS A 20 18.50 -13.51 -10.22
CA CYS A 20 18.12 -12.13 -9.92
C CYS A 20 18.95 -11.49 -8.80
N CYS A 21 19.26 -12.23 -7.73
CA CYS A 21 19.91 -11.67 -6.54
C CYS A 21 21.28 -12.29 -6.24
N CYS A 22 21.46 -13.59 -6.51
CA CYS A 22 22.67 -14.31 -6.10
C CYS A 22 23.57 -14.74 -7.26
N ASN A 23 23.04 -14.78 -8.49
CA ASN A 23 23.66 -15.36 -9.69
C ASN A 23 24.30 -16.74 -9.45
N GLN A 24 23.70 -17.54 -8.57
CA GLN A 24 24.26 -18.78 -8.07
C GLN A 24 23.17 -19.82 -7.82
N ASN A 25 23.60 -21.07 -7.70
CA ASN A 25 22.76 -22.21 -7.37
C ASN A 25 22.33 -22.14 -5.90
N ILE A 26 21.02 -22.15 -5.66
CA ILE A 26 20.41 -22.04 -4.34
C ILE A 26 19.66 -23.32 -3.95
N CYS A 27 19.61 -23.58 -2.65
CA CYS A 27 18.83 -24.66 -2.06
C CYS A 27 17.42 -24.16 -1.68
N ARG A 28 16.52 -25.10 -1.32
CA ARG A 28 15.14 -24.77 -0.94
C ARG A 28 15.08 -23.82 0.26
N ASP A 29 15.94 -24.00 1.26
CA ASP A 29 15.91 -23.19 2.47
C ASP A 29 16.33 -21.74 2.17
N HIS A 30 17.36 -21.55 1.34
CA HIS A 30 17.76 -20.22 0.85
C HIS A 30 16.68 -19.57 -0.05
N PHE A 31 15.92 -20.38 -0.79
CA PHE A 31 14.76 -19.86 -1.55
C PHE A 31 13.65 -19.35 -0.61
N VAL A 32 13.41 -20.03 0.52
CA VAL A 32 12.44 -19.58 1.54
C VAL A 32 12.90 -18.28 2.19
N GLU A 33 14.19 -18.13 2.52
CA GLU A 33 14.72 -16.85 3.03
C GLU A 33 14.51 -15.68 2.05
N HIS A 34 14.63 -15.93 0.74
CA HIS A 34 14.30 -14.94 -0.29
C HIS A 34 12.81 -14.59 -0.32
N ASP A 35 11.95 -15.59 -0.17
CA ASP A 35 10.50 -15.42 -0.12
C ASP A 35 10.10 -14.60 1.12
N ASP A 36 10.68 -14.91 2.27
CA ASP A 36 10.49 -14.16 3.52
C ASP A 36 10.97 -12.71 3.38
N LEU A 37 12.14 -12.49 2.75
CA LEU A 37 12.65 -11.16 2.48
C LEU A 37 11.70 -10.39 1.53
N LEU A 38 11.26 -11.00 0.43
CA LEU A 38 10.30 -10.36 -0.47
C LEU A 38 9.00 -10.00 0.23
N ASN A 39 8.45 -10.91 1.04
CA ASN A 39 7.24 -10.66 1.82
C ASN A 39 7.43 -9.52 2.83
N SER A 40 8.59 -9.42 3.47
CA SER A 40 8.91 -8.31 4.38
C SER A 40 8.97 -6.94 3.69
N HIS A 41 9.22 -6.89 2.38
CA HIS A 41 9.19 -5.67 1.58
C HIS A 41 7.80 -5.38 0.99
N LEU A 42 7.00 -6.41 0.71
CA LEU A 42 5.64 -6.27 0.17
C LEU A 42 4.63 -5.81 1.22
N ASN A 43 4.80 -6.22 2.48
CA ASN A 43 3.91 -5.81 3.57
C ASN A 43 3.91 -4.27 3.79
N PRO A 44 5.06 -3.59 3.92
CA PRO A 44 5.11 -2.13 4.03
C PRO A 44 4.49 -1.40 2.83
N LEU A 45 4.66 -1.92 1.61
CA LEU A 45 4.05 -1.33 0.41
C LEU A 45 2.52 -1.41 0.46
N THR A 46 1.99 -2.51 1.00
CA THR A 46 0.53 -2.66 1.20
C THR A 46 0.03 -1.66 2.23
N ASP A 47 0.76 -1.46 3.32
CA ASP A 47 0.43 -0.47 4.35
C ASP A 47 0.48 0.97 3.78
N GLU A 48 1.47 1.30 2.97
CA GLU A 48 1.58 2.60 2.31
C GLU A 48 0.42 2.84 1.32
N ILE A 49 0.05 1.84 0.54
CA ILE A 49 -1.11 1.92 -0.38
C ILE A 49 -2.40 2.14 0.41
N ASN A 50 -2.61 1.40 1.50
CA ASN A 50 -3.78 1.57 2.36
C ASN A 50 -3.81 2.98 2.97
N ALA A 51 -2.69 3.48 3.50
CA ALA A 51 -2.59 4.83 4.05
C ALA A 51 -2.88 5.91 2.99
N LEU A 52 -2.44 5.72 1.75
CA LEU A 52 -2.77 6.63 0.64
C LEU A 52 -4.25 6.56 0.27
N SER A 53 -4.85 5.37 0.27
CA SER A 53 -6.29 5.19 0.03
C SER A 53 -7.12 5.89 1.11
N ASP A 54 -6.76 5.75 2.38
CA ASP A 54 -7.43 6.41 3.50
C ASP A 54 -7.31 7.93 3.42
N ARG A 55 -6.13 8.45 3.03
CA ARG A 55 -5.93 9.88 2.80
C ARG A 55 -6.77 10.40 1.63
N LEU A 56 -6.89 9.63 0.56
CA LEU A 56 -7.73 9.99 -0.58
C LEU A 56 -9.21 10.02 -0.19
N ALA A 57 -9.66 9.04 0.59
CA ALA A 57 -11.01 9.01 1.15
C ALA A 57 -11.25 10.20 2.11
N ALA A 58 -10.28 10.57 2.94
CA ALA A 58 -10.38 11.72 3.85
C ALA A 58 -10.41 13.08 3.12
N ILE A 59 -9.81 13.16 1.92
CA ILE A 59 -9.89 14.34 1.05
C ILE A 59 -11.28 14.45 0.37
N SER A 60 -12.23 13.54 0.66
CA SER A 60 -13.57 13.51 0.03
C SER A 60 -14.13 14.92 -0.17
N LEU A 61 -14.19 15.30 -1.45
CA LEU A 61 -14.75 16.55 -1.94
C LEU A 61 -16.19 16.75 -1.47
N ASP A 62 -16.88 15.64 -1.15
CA ASP A 62 -18.25 15.61 -0.63
C ASP A 62 -18.38 16.41 0.67
N ASN A 63 -17.50 16.22 1.66
CA ASN A 63 -17.57 16.99 2.92
C ASN A 63 -17.40 18.50 2.70
N ILE A 64 -16.54 18.91 1.76
CA ILE A 64 -16.32 20.32 1.43
C ILE A 64 -17.52 20.88 0.66
N THR A 65 -18.09 20.08 -0.24
CA THR A 65 -19.22 20.47 -1.09
C THR A 65 -20.50 20.55 -0.28
N ASP A 66 -20.70 19.63 0.67
CA ASP A 66 -21.85 19.58 1.57
C ASP A 66 -21.84 20.76 2.55
N ASP A 67 -20.70 21.03 3.21
CA ASP A 67 -20.58 22.20 4.12
C ASP A 67 -20.78 23.53 3.37
N SER A 68 -20.25 23.63 2.15
CA SER A 68 -20.45 24.81 1.30
C SER A 68 -21.91 24.96 0.85
N CYS A 69 -22.56 23.86 0.46
CA CYS A 69 -23.98 23.85 0.08
C CYS A 69 -24.89 24.18 1.26
N GLU A 70 -24.58 23.68 2.46
CA GLU A 70 -25.33 23.98 3.67
C GLU A 70 -25.22 25.47 4.04
N LYS A 71 -24.01 26.05 3.97
CA LYS A 71 -23.81 27.49 4.17
C LYS A 71 -24.57 28.34 3.15
N LEU A 72 -24.58 27.95 1.88
CA LEU A 72 -25.35 28.64 0.83
C LEU A 72 -26.86 28.52 1.07
N ASN A 73 -27.35 27.37 1.52
CA ASN A 73 -28.75 27.17 1.88
C ASN A 73 -29.17 28.03 3.07
N GLN A 74 -28.33 28.08 4.11
CA GLN A 74 -28.57 28.93 5.28
C GLN A 74 -28.59 30.42 4.89
N TRP A 75 -27.65 30.85 4.05
CA TRP A 75 -27.63 32.22 3.53
C TRP A 75 -28.92 32.55 2.76
N ARG A 76 -29.36 31.66 1.86
CA ARG A 76 -30.62 31.80 1.12
C ARG A 76 -31.83 31.91 2.04
N ILE A 77 -31.95 31.02 3.03
CA ILE A 77 -33.07 31.02 3.99
C ILE A 77 -33.09 32.32 4.81
N ASN A 78 -31.93 32.77 5.28
CA ASN A 78 -31.83 33.98 6.08
C ASN A 78 -32.23 35.23 5.27
N TYR A 79 -31.82 35.32 4.00
CA TYR A 79 -32.24 36.43 3.14
C TYR A 79 -33.72 36.39 2.79
N HIS A 80 -34.30 35.21 2.52
CA HIS A 80 -35.76 35.10 2.32
C HIS A 80 -36.53 35.56 3.55
N LYS A 81 -36.11 35.19 4.76
CA LYS A 81 -36.73 35.67 6.00
C LYS A 81 -36.65 37.19 6.15
N ILE A 82 -35.54 37.81 5.75
CA ILE A 82 -35.38 39.27 5.80
C ILE A 82 -36.31 39.96 4.80
N ILE A 83 -36.44 39.40 3.60
CA ILE A 83 -37.32 39.94 2.56
C ILE A 83 -38.80 39.78 2.95
N ASP A 84 -39.19 38.65 3.53
CA ASP A 84 -40.57 38.39 3.99
C ASP A 84 -40.97 39.23 5.22
N LEU A 85 -39.99 39.86 5.90
CA LEU A 85 -40.21 40.79 7.02
C LEU A 85 -40.42 42.24 6.58
N PHE A 86 -40.27 42.54 5.29
CA PHE A 86 -40.48 43.86 4.67
C PHE A 86 -41.79 43.90 3.87
#